data_AF-A0AAD6C3C6-F1
#
_entry.id   AF-A0AAD6C3C6-F1
#
_cell.length_a   1.000
_cell.length_b   1.000
_cell.length_c   1.000
_cell.angle_alpha   90.00
_cell.angle_beta   90.00
_cell.angle_gamma   90.00
#
_symmetry.space_group_name_H-M   'P 1'
#
loop_
_entity.id
_entity.type
_entity.pdbx_description
1 polymer ?
#
loop_
_entity_poly.entity_id
_entity_poly.type
_entity_poly.pdbx_seq_one_letter_code
_entity_poly.pdbx_strand_id
1 'polypeptide(L)'
;MVAHLNRFLSSGAGLEKTLRLIQSLAQIAAVFSVGSTAVRFTTAKLQLALTRRFFRFFGFIESFHRVSTLLSNGGMGSVPGWIDLAKWTCFGLYFLLEDLTILHAMDVYLVPWEGRVMKEANTFWFYALSFSLLGSVYGLLFSASAEPSPKAKDEKKDGAKPENEKAKPVTNEKANAPETVALVRQIVVDGCDLFLPITLLGWVPTGNLVIGLTMVLSTVLTGREIWKRKRQKVKLDSRGIEPRTTPMLREYYTTKPQAQLYIRRLGNMLHERV
;
A
#
# COMPACT_ATOMS: atom_id res chain seq x y z
N MET A 1 -8.55 7.88 -22.80
CA MET A 1 -8.92 6.88 -21.76
C MET A 1 -7.97 5.69 -21.73
N VAL A 2 -7.67 5.07 -22.88
CA VAL A 2 -6.77 3.89 -22.99
C VAL A 2 -5.39 4.11 -22.37
N ALA A 3 -4.73 5.25 -22.61
CA ALA A 3 -3.42 5.54 -22.02
C ALA A 3 -3.42 5.58 -20.48
N HIS A 4 -4.53 6.01 -19.85
CA HIS A 4 -4.65 6.03 -18.39
C HIS A 4 -4.91 4.63 -17.83
N LEU A 5 -5.68 3.81 -18.54
CA LEU A 5 -5.89 2.41 -18.17
C LEU A 5 -4.55 1.66 -18.24
N ASN A 6 -3.79 1.85 -19.31
CA ASN A 6 -2.47 1.22 -19.47
C ASN A 6 -1.56 1.58 -18.28
N ARG A 7 -1.41 2.87 -17.95
CA ARG A 7 -0.59 3.32 -16.79
C ARG A 7 -1.09 2.81 -15.43
N PHE A 8 -2.38 2.51 -15.30
CA PHE A 8 -2.93 1.92 -14.09
C PHE A 8 -2.56 0.44 -14.00
N LEU A 9 -2.71 -0.30 -15.10
CA LEU A 9 -2.39 -1.72 -15.21
C LEU A 9 -0.88 -2.00 -15.19
N SER A 10 -0.04 -1.11 -15.73
CA SER A 10 1.44 -1.25 -15.70
C SER A 10 2.04 -1.08 -14.30
N SER A 11 1.22 -0.83 -13.28
CA SER A 11 1.66 -0.63 -11.90
C SER A 11 1.18 -1.78 -11.06
N GLY A 12 2.10 -2.39 -10.28
CA GLY A 12 1.79 -3.55 -9.45
C GLY A 12 0.54 -3.38 -8.59
N ALA A 13 0.41 -2.24 -7.91
CA ALA A 13 -0.77 -1.93 -7.09
C ALA A 13 -2.08 -1.83 -7.89
N GLY A 14 -2.05 -1.31 -9.12
CA GLY A 14 -3.26 -1.23 -9.95
C GLY A 14 -3.66 -2.58 -10.52
N LEU A 15 -2.66 -3.38 -10.89
CA LEU A 15 -2.85 -4.73 -11.40
C LEU A 15 -3.40 -5.67 -10.32
N GLU A 16 -2.86 -5.64 -9.10
CA GLU A 16 -3.37 -6.43 -7.96
C GLU A 16 -4.84 -6.13 -7.65
N LYS A 17 -5.25 -4.85 -7.69
CA LYS A 17 -6.66 -4.47 -7.49
C LYS A 17 -7.54 -4.91 -8.65
N THR A 18 -7.02 -4.88 -9.88
CA THR A 18 -7.75 -5.39 -11.05
C THR A 18 -7.97 -6.90 -10.92
N LEU A 19 -6.93 -7.64 -10.51
CA LEU A 19 -7.05 -9.08 -10.23
C LEU A 19 -8.06 -9.35 -9.11
N ARG A 20 -8.09 -8.52 -8.05
CA ARG A 20 -9.06 -8.67 -6.95
C ARG A 20 -10.48 -8.47 -7.44
N LEU A 21 -10.69 -7.51 -8.35
CA LEU A 21 -11.99 -7.28 -8.98
C LEU A 21 -12.41 -8.47 -9.84
N ILE A 22 -11.54 -8.95 -10.73
CA ILE A 22 -11.83 -10.11 -11.59
C ILE A 22 -12.11 -11.36 -10.74
N GLN A 23 -11.35 -11.57 -9.67
CA GLN A 23 -11.59 -12.67 -8.73
C GLN A 23 -12.97 -12.58 -8.10
N SER A 24 -13.37 -11.38 -7.64
CA SER A 24 -14.68 -11.19 -7.02
C SER A 24 -15.83 -11.38 -8.03
N LEU A 25 -15.63 -11.01 -9.29
CA LEU A 25 -16.58 -11.28 -10.38
C LEU A 25 -16.69 -12.78 -10.68
N ALA A 26 -15.55 -13.49 -10.74
CA ALA A 26 -15.53 -14.95 -10.89
C ALA A 26 -16.27 -15.65 -9.75
N GLN A 27 -16.12 -15.15 -8.51
CA GLN A 27 -16.86 -15.67 -7.36
C GLN A 27 -18.37 -15.46 -7.48
N ILE A 28 -18.80 -14.27 -7.90
CA ILE A 28 -20.22 -13.98 -8.11
C ILE A 28 -20.78 -14.85 -9.24
N ALA A 29 -20.05 -14.95 -10.37
CA ALA A 29 -20.45 -15.81 -11.50
C ALA A 29 -20.54 -17.29 -11.11
N ALA A 30 -19.65 -17.77 -10.24
CA ALA A 30 -19.70 -19.14 -9.72
C ALA A 30 -21.00 -19.42 -8.93
N VAL A 31 -21.49 -18.45 -8.15
CA VAL A 31 -22.74 -18.59 -7.38
C VAL A 31 -23.96 -18.71 -8.29
N PHE A 32 -23.97 -18.03 -9.43
CA PHE A 32 -25.07 -18.07 -10.39
C PHE A 32 -24.93 -19.16 -11.46
N SER A 33 -23.84 -19.92 -11.45
CA SER A 33 -23.58 -20.99 -12.41
C SER A 33 -23.88 -22.35 -11.81
N VAL A 34 -24.19 -23.33 -12.66
CA VAL A 34 -24.41 -24.72 -12.26
C VAL A 34 -23.50 -25.67 -13.04
N GLY A 35 -23.28 -26.87 -12.48
CA GLY A 35 -22.49 -27.92 -13.12
C GLY A 35 -21.02 -27.55 -13.36
N SER A 36 -20.49 -27.93 -14.52
CA SER A 36 -19.08 -27.75 -14.88
C SER A 36 -18.65 -26.28 -15.00
N THR A 37 -19.57 -25.39 -15.34
CA THR A 37 -19.31 -23.94 -15.44
C THR A 37 -19.00 -23.33 -14.06
N ALA A 38 -19.72 -23.74 -13.01
CA ALA A 38 -19.45 -23.29 -11.64
C ALA A 38 -18.06 -23.70 -11.15
N VAL A 39 -17.64 -24.92 -11.49
CA VAL A 39 -16.30 -25.44 -11.18
C VAL A 39 -15.23 -24.58 -11.86
N ARG A 40 -15.40 -24.29 -13.16
CA ARG A 40 -14.45 -23.43 -13.90
C ARG A 40 -14.30 -22.04 -13.29
N PHE A 41 -15.40 -21.40 -12.90
CA PHE A 41 -15.34 -20.09 -12.23
C PHE A 41 -14.69 -20.17 -10.84
N THR A 42 -14.93 -21.27 -10.12
CA THR A 42 -14.27 -21.51 -8.82
C THR A 42 -12.77 -21.70 -8.99
N THR A 43 -12.33 -22.48 -9.97
CA THR A 43 -10.92 -22.65 -10.31
C THR A 43 -10.28 -21.33 -10.73
N ALA A 44 -10.94 -20.56 -11.60
CA ALA A 44 -10.47 -19.24 -12.00
C ALA A 44 -10.29 -18.30 -10.80
N LYS A 45 -11.26 -18.27 -9.87
CA LYS A 45 -11.17 -17.51 -8.61
C LYS A 45 -9.95 -17.91 -7.79
N LEU A 46 -9.68 -19.21 -7.65
CA LEU A 46 -8.53 -19.71 -6.86
C LEU A 46 -7.20 -19.32 -7.52
N GLN A 47 -7.08 -19.48 -8.83
CA GLN A 47 -5.87 -19.12 -9.58
C GLN A 47 -5.59 -17.61 -9.53
N LEU A 48 -6.64 -16.78 -9.62
CA LEU A 48 -6.53 -15.33 -9.46
C LEU A 48 -6.13 -14.95 -8.02
N ALA A 49 -6.67 -15.65 -7.01
CA ALA A 49 -6.27 -15.44 -5.62
C ALA A 49 -4.79 -15.77 -5.40
N LEU A 50 -4.32 -16.89 -5.96
CA LEU A 50 -2.92 -17.30 -5.92
C LEU A 50 -2.01 -16.28 -6.62
N THR A 51 -2.41 -15.81 -7.79
CA THR A 51 -1.67 -14.75 -8.53
C THR A 51 -1.50 -13.49 -7.68
N ARG A 52 -2.53 -13.08 -6.93
CA ARG A 52 -2.43 -11.93 -6.01
C ARG A 52 -1.49 -12.17 -4.84
N ARG A 53 -1.35 -13.40 -4.37
CA ARG A 53 -0.35 -13.75 -3.34
C ARG A 53 1.07 -13.50 -3.86
N PHE A 54 1.37 -13.91 -5.09
CA PHE A 54 2.68 -13.64 -5.70
C PHE A 54 3.01 -12.15 -5.80
N PHE A 55 2.04 -11.29 -6.15
CA PHE A 55 2.27 -9.84 -6.17
C PHE A 55 2.62 -9.25 -4.81
N ARG A 56 2.22 -9.91 -3.72
CA ARG A 56 2.46 -9.48 -2.34
C ARG A 56 3.55 -10.29 -1.64
N PHE A 57 4.23 -11.19 -2.35
CA PHE A 57 5.20 -12.14 -1.77
C PHE A 57 6.37 -11.47 -1.02
N PHE A 58 6.74 -10.25 -1.40
CA PHE A 58 7.76 -9.47 -0.69
C PHE A 58 7.16 -8.39 0.22
N GLY A 59 5.84 -8.42 0.44
CA GLY A 59 5.12 -7.46 1.27
C GLY A 59 5.52 -7.51 2.75
N PHE A 60 6.02 -8.65 3.23
CA PHE A 60 6.57 -8.77 4.58
C PHE A 60 7.81 -7.89 4.79
N ILE A 61 8.67 -7.74 3.76
CA ILE A 61 9.90 -6.93 3.84
C ILE A 61 9.54 -5.47 4.06
N GLU A 62 8.60 -4.95 3.28
CA GLU A 62 8.11 -3.57 3.41
C GLU A 62 7.47 -3.35 4.78
N SER A 63 6.73 -4.33 5.29
CA SER A 63 6.08 -4.24 6.61
C SER A 63 7.11 -4.19 7.73
N PHE A 64 8.13 -5.06 7.71
CA PHE A 64 9.19 -5.06 8.71
C PHE A 64 10.13 -3.85 8.59
N HIS A 65 10.36 -3.34 7.38
CA HIS A 65 11.08 -2.09 7.18
C HIS A 65 10.36 -0.91 7.85
N ARG A 66 9.02 -0.84 7.75
CA ARG A 66 8.22 0.17 8.45
C ARG A 66 8.27 0.03 9.96
N VAL A 67 8.23 -1.20 10.46
CA VAL A 67 8.44 -1.51 11.89
C VAL A 67 9.80 -0.99 12.35
N SER A 68 10.87 -1.35 11.65
CA SER A 68 12.23 -0.91 11.95
C SER A 68 12.35 0.62 11.97
N THR A 69 11.76 1.29 10.99
CA THR A 69 11.76 2.76 10.90
C THR A 69 10.97 3.43 12.03
N LEU A 70 9.92 2.78 12.55
CA LEU A 70 9.17 3.28 13.70
C LEU A 70 9.96 3.11 15.00
N LEU A 71 10.67 1.99 15.12
CA LEU A 71 11.57 1.74 16.25
C LEU A 71 12.74 2.72 16.27
N SER A 72 13.41 2.93 15.14
CA SER A 72 14.60 3.80 15.03
C SER A 72 14.30 5.26 15.31
N ASN A 73 13.10 5.74 14.95
CA ASN A 73 12.75 7.16 15.01
C ASN A 73 12.08 7.55 16.34
N GLY A 74 12.13 6.70 17.38
CA GLY A 74 11.44 6.97 18.65
C GLY A 74 9.92 7.01 18.51
N GLY A 75 9.35 6.38 17.49
CA GLY A 75 7.92 6.39 17.19
C GLY A 75 7.04 5.79 18.29
N MET A 76 7.65 5.04 19.22
CA MET A 76 7.00 4.48 20.41
C MET A 76 6.69 5.53 21.50
N GLY A 77 7.04 6.80 21.32
CA GLY A 77 6.70 7.88 22.25
C GLY A 77 5.23 8.32 22.24
N SER A 78 4.39 7.75 21.37
CA SER A 78 3.00 8.16 21.20
C SER A 78 2.05 6.97 21.00
N VAL A 79 0.79 7.10 21.44
CA VAL A 79 -0.25 6.07 21.26
C VAL A 79 -0.45 5.71 19.77
N PRO A 80 -0.54 6.65 18.82
CA PRO A 80 -0.62 6.33 17.39
C PRO A 80 0.59 5.53 16.88
N GLY A 81 1.78 5.82 17.40
CA GLY A 81 3.00 5.10 17.03
C GLY A 81 3.01 3.64 17.50
N TRP A 82 2.47 3.35 18.69
CA TRP A 82 2.27 1.97 19.15
C TRP A 82 1.22 1.22 18.30
N ILE A 83 0.11 1.90 17.96
CA ILE A 83 -0.92 1.32 17.08
C ILE A 83 -0.32 1.01 15.70
N ASP A 84 0.44 1.93 15.13
CA ASP A 84 1.11 1.73 13.85
C ASP A 84 2.14 0.60 13.91
N LEU A 85 2.92 0.52 15.00
CA LEU A 85 3.89 -0.55 15.21
C LEU A 85 3.20 -1.93 15.25
N ALA A 86 2.11 -2.05 16.02
CA ALA A 86 1.33 -3.28 16.11
C ALA A 86 0.75 -3.67 14.74
N LYS A 87 0.15 -2.69 14.03
CA LYS A 87 -0.40 -2.88 12.69
C LYS A 87 0.63 -3.44 11.70
N TRP A 88 1.80 -2.81 11.60
CA TRP A 88 2.83 -3.25 10.64
C TRP A 88 3.47 -4.58 11.02
N THR A 89 3.60 -4.87 12.32
CA THR A 89 4.07 -6.18 12.80
C THR A 89 3.09 -7.29 12.42
N CYS A 90 1.78 -7.09 12.67
CA CYS A 90 0.75 -8.05 12.30
C CYS A 90 0.66 -8.24 10.77
N PHE A 91 0.76 -7.17 9.97
CA PHE A 91 0.81 -7.30 8.51
C PHE A 91 2.03 -8.08 8.03
N GLY A 92 3.21 -7.82 8.62
CA GLY A 92 4.44 -8.56 8.30
C GLY A 92 4.30 -10.06 8.58
N LEU A 93 3.76 -10.42 9.75
CA LEU A 93 3.51 -11.82 10.11
C LEU A 93 2.46 -12.47 9.20
N TYR A 94 1.38 -11.76 8.86
CA TYR A 94 0.38 -12.25 7.91
C TYR A 94 1.00 -12.62 6.57
N PHE A 95 1.78 -11.72 5.97
CA PHE A 95 2.43 -11.99 4.68
C PHE A 95 3.40 -13.16 4.79
N LEU A 96 4.24 -13.19 5.82
CA LEU A 96 5.20 -14.28 6.03
C LEU A 96 4.50 -15.65 6.12
N LEU A 97 3.43 -15.76 6.93
CA LEU A 97 2.67 -16.99 7.07
C LEU A 97 1.93 -17.37 5.78
N GLU A 98 1.38 -16.40 5.06
CA GLU A 98 0.76 -16.65 3.73
C GLU A 98 1.80 -17.17 2.73
N ASP A 99 3.00 -16.57 2.70
CA ASP A 99 4.09 -16.93 1.79
C ASP A 99 4.65 -18.33 2.08
N LEU A 100 4.72 -18.74 3.36
CA LEU A 100 5.11 -20.10 3.75
C LEU A 100 4.16 -21.18 3.19
N THR A 101 2.90 -20.83 2.95
CA THR A 101 1.89 -21.76 2.42
C THR A 101 1.76 -21.71 0.90
N ILE A 102 2.56 -20.90 0.21
CA ILE A 102 2.41 -20.70 -1.24
C ILE A 102 2.67 -21.98 -2.04
N LEU A 103 3.67 -22.77 -1.63
CA LEU A 103 4.03 -24.04 -2.28
C LEU A 103 2.92 -25.08 -2.15
N HIS A 104 2.21 -25.06 -1.03
CA HIS A 104 1.01 -25.88 -0.82
C HIS A 104 -0.11 -25.44 -1.75
N ALA A 105 -0.35 -24.12 -1.83
CA ALA A 105 -1.40 -23.55 -2.68
C ALA A 105 -1.16 -23.76 -4.19
N MET A 106 0.07 -24.08 -4.60
CA MET A 106 0.43 -24.44 -5.97
C MET A 106 0.30 -25.94 -6.28
N ASP A 107 -0.10 -26.78 -5.31
CA ASP A 107 -0.04 -28.26 -5.41
C ASP A 107 1.37 -28.82 -5.67
N VAL A 108 2.43 -28.05 -5.40
CA VAL A 108 3.82 -28.50 -5.60
C VAL A 108 4.31 -29.32 -4.41
N TYR A 109 4.11 -28.80 -3.20
CA TYR A 109 4.51 -29.49 -1.96
C TYR A 109 3.37 -29.44 -0.94
N LEU A 110 2.72 -30.58 -0.76
CA LEU A 110 1.56 -30.71 0.13
C LEU A 110 2.01 -30.88 1.58
N VAL A 111 1.41 -30.11 2.49
CA VAL A 111 1.86 -30.07 3.88
C VAL A 111 0.66 -30.09 4.82
N PRO A 112 0.63 -30.97 5.83
CA PRO A 112 -0.54 -31.15 6.68
C PRO A 112 -0.79 -29.97 7.64
N TRP A 113 0.19 -29.09 7.83
CA TRP A 113 0.05 -27.94 8.71
C TRP A 113 -0.47 -26.67 8.01
N GLU A 114 -0.72 -26.70 6.70
CA GLU A 114 -1.18 -25.54 5.95
C GLU A 114 -2.45 -24.93 6.55
N GLY A 115 -3.46 -25.75 6.85
CA GLY A 115 -4.72 -25.24 7.39
C GLY A 115 -4.58 -24.54 8.74
N ARG A 116 -3.58 -24.92 9.56
CA ARG A 116 -3.27 -24.23 10.82
C ARG A 116 -2.57 -22.90 10.55
N VAL A 117 -1.55 -22.91 9.70
CA VAL A 117 -0.78 -21.71 9.34
C VAL A 117 -1.66 -20.67 8.65
N MET A 118 -2.55 -21.09 7.74
CA MET A 118 -3.50 -20.21 7.08
C MET A 118 -4.52 -19.62 8.05
N LYS A 119 -4.96 -20.37 9.08
CA LYS A 119 -5.82 -19.80 10.14
C LYS A 119 -5.09 -18.71 10.90
N GLU A 120 -3.87 -18.97 11.37
CA GLU A 120 -3.06 -17.97 12.07
C GLU A 120 -2.76 -16.74 11.20
N ALA A 121 -2.46 -16.94 9.92
CA ALA A 121 -2.27 -15.84 8.97
C ALA A 121 -3.52 -14.95 8.89
N ASN A 122 -4.72 -15.53 8.76
CA ASN A 122 -5.97 -14.78 8.75
C ASN A 122 -6.26 -14.08 10.08
N THR A 123 -5.87 -14.67 11.21
CA THR A 123 -5.96 -14.05 12.54
C THR A 123 -5.06 -12.80 12.62
N PHE A 124 -3.81 -12.88 12.17
CA PHE A 124 -2.92 -11.71 12.14
C PHE A 124 -3.42 -10.64 11.18
N TRP A 125 -3.99 -11.03 10.05
CA TRP A 125 -4.60 -10.08 9.12
C TRP A 125 -5.78 -9.33 9.78
N PHE A 126 -6.63 -10.04 10.51
CA PHE A 126 -7.72 -9.44 11.29
C PHE A 126 -7.20 -8.45 12.33
N TYR A 127 -6.16 -8.81 13.10
CA TYR A 127 -5.56 -7.90 14.09
C TYR A 127 -4.94 -6.67 13.43
N ALA A 128 -4.24 -6.83 12.31
CA ALA A 128 -3.64 -5.72 11.57
C ALA A 128 -4.70 -4.70 11.12
N LEU A 129 -5.83 -5.18 10.58
CA LEU A 129 -6.95 -4.34 10.18
C LEU A 129 -7.63 -3.69 11.39
N SER A 130 -7.75 -4.41 12.51
CA SER A 130 -8.30 -3.86 13.76
C SER A 130 -7.45 -2.70 14.29
N PHE A 131 -6.12 -2.83 14.28
CA PHE A 131 -5.22 -1.73 14.64
C PHE A 131 -5.27 -0.58 13.64
N SER A 132 -5.41 -0.85 12.33
CA SER A 132 -5.62 0.19 11.32
C SER A 132 -6.91 0.99 11.58
N LEU A 133 -7.99 0.29 11.92
CA LEU A 133 -9.27 0.88 12.27
C LEU A 133 -9.18 1.72 13.54
N LEU A 134 -8.57 1.17 14.60
CA LEU A 134 -8.34 1.89 15.86
C LEU A 134 -7.51 3.16 15.65
N GLY A 135 -6.46 3.10 14.84
CA GLY A 135 -5.65 4.28 14.51
C GLY A 135 -6.45 5.34 13.74
N SER A 136 -7.31 4.92 12.82
CA SER A 136 -8.16 5.83 12.05
C SER A 136 -9.24 6.49 12.92
N VAL A 137 -9.84 5.73 13.84
CA VAL A 137 -10.82 6.23 14.81
C VAL A 137 -10.15 7.16 15.83
N TYR A 138 -8.97 6.78 16.35
CA TYR A 138 -8.18 7.63 17.23
C TYR A 138 -7.84 8.97 16.55
N GLY A 139 -7.40 8.94 15.30
CA GLY A 139 -7.16 10.15 14.51
C GLY A 139 -8.43 11.00 14.37
N LEU A 140 -9.59 10.40 14.12
CA LEU A 140 -10.85 11.13 14.00
C LEU A 140 -11.27 11.78 15.33
N LEU A 141 -11.15 11.06 16.45
CA LEU A 141 -11.55 11.53 17.78
C LEU A 141 -10.62 12.63 18.33
N PHE A 142 -9.31 12.46 18.13
CA PHE A 142 -8.31 13.37 18.71
C PHE A 142 -7.85 14.47 17.74
N SER A 143 -8.03 14.36 16.42
CA SER A 143 -7.88 15.51 15.50
C SER A 143 -9.06 16.49 15.59
N ALA A 144 -10.24 16.04 16.04
CA ALA A 144 -11.39 16.93 16.25
C ALA A 144 -11.22 17.88 17.45
N SER A 145 -10.22 17.65 18.31
CA SER A 145 -10.01 18.39 19.56
C SER A 145 -8.80 19.33 19.56
N ALA A 146 -8.11 19.50 18.42
CA ALA A 146 -6.94 20.37 18.32
C ALA A 146 -7.26 21.69 17.59
N GLU A 147 -7.62 22.74 18.34
CA GLU A 147 -7.43 24.12 17.90
C GLU A 147 -5.93 24.47 17.84
N PRO A 148 -5.51 25.41 16.96
CA PRO A 148 -4.15 25.47 16.45
C PRO A 148 -3.20 26.12 17.46
N SER A 149 -2.30 25.34 18.04
CA SER A 149 -1.21 25.90 18.84
C SER A 149 -0.09 26.48 17.95
N PRO A 150 0.58 27.57 18.39
CA PRO A 150 1.25 28.53 17.53
C PRO A 150 2.67 28.11 17.10
N LYS A 151 3.08 28.66 15.94
CA LYS A 151 4.45 28.62 15.41
C LYS A 151 5.44 29.24 16.41
N ALA A 152 6.42 28.47 16.87
CA ALA A 152 7.63 28.99 17.48
C ALA A 152 8.77 28.99 16.45
N LYS A 153 9.52 30.10 16.47
CA LYS A 153 10.49 30.58 15.47
C LYS A 153 11.78 29.75 15.42
N ASP A 154 12.40 29.81 14.23
CA ASP A 154 13.77 29.40 13.90
C ASP A 154 14.84 29.88 14.91
N GLU A 155 15.81 29.02 15.20
CA GLU A 155 17.23 29.40 15.18
C GLU A 155 18.13 28.17 14.88
N LYS A 156 19.11 28.38 13.99
CA LYS A 156 20.06 27.42 13.38
C LYS A 156 21.03 26.78 14.40
N LYS A 157 21.32 25.48 14.24
CA LYS A 157 22.63 24.97 13.77
C LYS A 157 22.69 23.43 13.69
N ASP A 158 23.22 22.98 12.55
CA ASP A 158 23.99 21.77 12.27
C ASP A 158 23.48 20.37 12.65
N GLY A 159 23.28 19.56 11.60
CA GLY A 159 24.01 18.30 11.50
C GLY A 159 23.19 17.00 11.49
N ALA A 160 23.24 16.33 10.33
CA ALA A 160 23.04 14.88 10.12
C ALA A 160 21.61 14.31 10.20
N LYS A 161 21.09 13.92 9.03
CA LYS A 161 19.78 13.32 8.81
C LYS A 161 19.93 12.07 7.92
N PRO A 162 19.55 10.86 8.36
CA PRO A 162 19.42 9.71 7.49
C PRO A 162 18.01 9.67 6.86
N GLU A 163 18.00 9.33 5.58
CA GLU A 163 16.87 9.39 4.66
C GLU A 163 16.10 8.07 4.69
N ASN A 164 14.81 8.13 5.05
CA ASN A 164 13.90 7.00 4.95
C ASN A 164 12.56 7.51 4.40
N GLU A 165 12.30 7.18 3.13
CA GLU A 165 11.12 7.59 2.34
C GLU A 165 9.85 6.91 2.88
N LYS A 166 9.37 7.44 4.00
CA LYS A 166 7.97 7.34 4.39
C LYS A 166 7.16 8.23 3.46
N ALA A 167 6.14 7.62 2.87
CA ALA A 167 4.91 8.30 2.45
C ALA A 167 4.51 9.33 3.53
N LYS A 168 4.73 10.61 3.24
CA LYS A 168 4.21 11.70 4.04
C LYS A 168 2.88 12.18 3.45
N PRO A 169 1.88 12.45 4.31
CA PRO A 169 0.74 13.26 3.94
C PRO A 169 1.24 14.68 3.68
N VAL A 170 0.81 15.29 2.59
CA VAL A 170 1.14 16.66 2.26
C VAL A 170 0.20 17.56 3.04
N THR A 171 0.69 18.10 4.16
CA THR A 171 0.12 19.31 4.77
C THR A 171 0.58 20.50 3.92
N ASN A 172 -0.37 21.23 3.33
CA ASN A 172 -0.51 22.67 3.61
C ASN A 172 -1.75 23.29 2.94
N GLU A 173 -2.55 23.88 3.85
CA GLU A 173 -3.36 25.10 3.73
C GLU A 173 -4.77 25.00 3.11
N LYS A 174 -5.74 25.21 4.01
CA LYS A 174 -7.18 25.46 3.83
C LYS A 174 -8.07 24.28 3.47
N ALA A 175 -8.07 23.20 4.26
CA ALA A 175 -9.17 22.24 4.21
C ALA A 175 -9.14 21.24 5.39
N ASN A 176 -9.92 21.47 6.45
CA ASN A 176 -10.12 20.47 7.52
C ASN A 176 -11.18 19.40 7.14
N ALA A 177 -11.95 19.62 6.06
CA ALA A 177 -12.94 18.68 5.52
C ALA A 177 -12.38 17.44 4.75
N PRO A 178 -11.29 17.52 3.94
CA PRO A 178 -10.79 16.36 3.20
C PRO A 178 -10.08 15.32 4.05
N GLU A 179 -9.53 15.70 5.21
CA GLU A 179 -8.83 14.76 6.11
C GLU A 179 -9.84 13.82 6.81
N THR A 180 -10.93 14.37 7.34
CA THR A 180 -12.01 13.58 7.94
C THR A 180 -12.70 12.68 6.91
N VAL A 181 -12.94 13.17 5.69
CA VAL A 181 -13.49 12.35 4.59
C VAL A 181 -12.53 11.22 4.20
N ALA A 182 -11.23 11.45 4.22
CA ALA A 182 -10.23 10.41 3.96
C ALA A 182 -10.21 9.35 5.07
N LEU A 183 -10.27 9.76 6.34
CA LEU A 183 -10.31 8.87 7.50
C LEU A 183 -11.60 8.04 7.53
N VAL A 184 -12.77 8.65 7.36
CA VAL A 184 -14.06 7.93 7.31
C VAL A 184 -14.06 6.92 6.17
N ARG A 185 -13.51 7.28 5.01
CA ARG A 185 -13.40 6.34 3.89
C ARG A 185 -12.44 5.20 4.20
N GLN A 186 -11.32 5.47 4.87
CA GLN A 186 -10.40 4.42 5.32
C GLN A 186 -11.09 3.47 6.31
N ILE A 187 -11.86 4.01 7.26
CA ILE A 187 -12.69 3.22 8.20
C ILE A 187 -13.66 2.31 7.44
N VAL A 188 -14.36 2.83 6.43
CA VAL A 188 -15.29 2.03 5.60
C VAL A 188 -14.55 0.93 4.83
N VAL A 189 -13.40 1.24 4.23
CA VAL A 189 -12.60 0.26 3.47
C VAL A 189 -12.03 -0.81 4.39
N ASP A 190 -11.42 -0.41 5.50
CA ASP A 190 -10.85 -1.33 6.49
C ASP A 190 -11.94 -2.18 7.13
N GLY A 191 -13.14 -1.63 7.37
CA GLY A 191 -14.30 -2.37 7.85
C GLY A 191 -14.81 -3.42 6.84
N CYS A 192 -14.89 -3.06 5.55
CA CYS A 192 -15.21 -4.03 4.49
C CYS A 192 -14.12 -5.12 4.38
N ASP A 193 -12.85 -4.75 4.52
CA ASP A 193 -11.75 -5.71 4.45
C ASP A 193 -11.66 -6.59 5.70
N LEU A 194 -12.10 -6.11 6.87
CA LEU A 194 -12.17 -6.87 8.13
C LEU A 194 -13.20 -8.01 8.06
N PHE A 195 -14.25 -7.83 7.26
CA PHE A 195 -15.26 -8.86 7.05
C PHE A 195 -14.67 -10.12 6.37
N LEU A 196 -13.62 -9.97 5.57
CA LEU A 196 -12.99 -11.08 4.86
C LEU A 196 -12.31 -12.09 5.79
N PRO A 197 -11.34 -11.73 6.66
CA PRO A 197 -10.74 -12.68 7.58
C PRO A 197 -11.77 -13.24 8.57
N ILE A 198 -12.80 -12.49 8.98
CA ILE A 198 -13.89 -13.00 9.83
C ILE A 198 -14.59 -14.21 9.18
N THR A 199 -14.91 -14.09 7.88
CA THR A 199 -15.54 -15.20 7.15
C THR A 199 -14.58 -16.37 6.92
N LEU A 200 -13.29 -16.11 6.70
CA LEU A 200 -12.27 -17.15 6.53
C LEU A 200 -11.97 -17.92 7.83
N LEU A 201 -12.07 -17.25 8.97
CA LEU A 201 -11.95 -17.86 10.30
C LEU A 201 -13.19 -18.66 10.71
N GLY A 202 -14.29 -18.56 9.95
CA GLY A 202 -15.55 -19.25 10.23
C GLY A 202 -16.32 -18.66 11.41
N TRP A 203 -16.00 -17.44 11.84
CA TRP A 203 -16.68 -16.78 12.95
C TRP A 203 -18.11 -16.35 12.60
N VAL A 204 -18.38 -16.05 11.32
CA VAL A 204 -19.71 -15.68 10.84
C VAL A 204 -20.07 -16.52 9.60
N PRO A 205 -21.16 -17.31 9.64
CA PRO A 205 -21.62 -18.06 8.48
C PRO A 205 -22.20 -17.08 7.45
N THR A 206 -21.46 -16.83 6.38
CA THR A 206 -21.84 -15.87 5.34
C THR A 206 -21.82 -16.53 3.97
N GLY A 207 -22.81 -16.25 3.13
CA GLY A 207 -22.85 -16.76 1.76
C GLY A 207 -21.73 -16.21 0.87
N ASN A 208 -21.27 -17.04 -0.08
CA ASN A 208 -20.24 -16.69 -1.07
C ASN A 208 -20.58 -15.43 -1.89
N LEU A 209 -21.86 -15.13 -2.08
CA LEU A 209 -22.33 -13.92 -2.77
C LEU A 209 -21.96 -12.64 -2.01
N VAL A 210 -22.22 -12.60 -0.70
CA VAL A 210 -21.97 -11.42 0.15
C VAL A 210 -20.48 -11.14 0.24
N ILE A 211 -19.65 -12.18 0.34
CA ILE A 211 -18.19 -12.07 0.32
C ILE A 211 -17.73 -11.47 -1.02
N GLY A 212 -18.28 -11.95 -2.15
CA GLY A 212 -18.01 -11.42 -3.48
C GLY A 212 -18.34 -9.92 -3.59
N LEU A 213 -19.55 -9.53 -3.17
CA LEU A 213 -20.00 -8.13 -3.20
C LEU A 213 -19.15 -7.22 -2.30
N THR A 214 -18.82 -7.67 -1.09
CA THR A 214 -17.96 -6.93 -0.15
C THR A 214 -16.57 -6.70 -0.75
N MET A 215 -16.01 -7.72 -1.41
CA MET A 215 -14.75 -7.59 -2.14
C MET A 215 -14.84 -6.60 -3.30
N VAL A 216 -15.93 -6.61 -4.08
CA VAL A 216 -16.15 -5.63 -5.16
C VAL A 216 -16.18 -4.21 -4.58
N LEU A 217 -16.98 -3.98 -3.52
CA LEU A 217 -17.13 -2.67 -2.89
C LEU A 217 -15.79 -2.12 -2.41
N SER A 218 -15.04 -2.89 -1.61
CA SER A 218 -13.72 -2.48 -1.12
C SER A 218 -12.73 -2.22 -2.27
N THR A 219 -12.76 -3.05 -3.31
CA THR A 219 -11.85 -2.90 -4.46
C THR A 219 -12.16 -1.66 -5.28
N VAL A 220 -13.44 -1.36 -5.54
CA VAL A 220 -13.85 -0.16 -6.27
C VAL A 220 -13.50 1.09 -5.47
N LEU A 221 -13.75 1.10 -4.16
CA LEU A 221 -13.39 2.22 -3.29
C LEU A 221 -11.87 2.45 -3.29
N THR A 222 -11.08 1.41 -3.14
CA THR A 222 -9.61 1.53 -3.13
C THR A 222 -9.04 1.88 -4.51
N GLY A 223 -9.57 1.27 -5.58
CA GLY A 223 -9.14 1.51 -6.95
C GLY A 223 -9.38 2.96 -7.39
N ARG A 224 -10.53 3.55 -7.02
CA ARG A 224 -10.83 4.97 -7.28
C ARG A 224 -9.83 5.91 -6.61
N GLU A 225 -9.31 5.54 -5.43
CA GLU A 225 -8.32 6.34 -4.72
C GLU A 225 -6.96 6.36 -5.41
N ILE A 226 -6.46 5.18 -5.78
CA ILE A 226 -5.21 5.04 -6.53
C ILE A 226 -5.30 5.81 -7.85
N TRP A 227 -6.45 5.70 -8.52
CA TRP A 227 -6.71 6.42 -9.77
C TRP A 227 -6.70 7.94 -9.59
N LYS A 228 -7.33 8.46 -8.53
CA LYS A 228 -7.33 9.89 -8.20
C LYS A 228 -5.91 10.40 -7.89
N ARG A 229 -5.16 9.67 -7.05
CA ARG A 229 -3.77 10.01 -6.70
C ARG A 229 -2.85 10.04 -7.91
N LYS A 230 -2.94 9.05 -8.80
CA LYS A 230 -2.15 9.01 -10.04
C LYS A 230 -2.50 10.16 -10.97
N ARG A 231 -3.79 10.49 -11.14
CA ARG A 231 -4.20 11.66 -11.93
C ARG A 231 -3.63 12.96 -11.35
N GLN A 232 -3.62 13.09 -10.03
CA GLN A 232 -3.06 14.25 -9.36
C GLN A 232 -1.55 14.36 -9.59
N LYS A 233 -0.81 13.26 -9.48
CA LYS A 233 0.63 13.21 -9.78
C LYS A 233 0.94 13.59 -11.23
N VAL A 234 0.16 13.08 -12.20
CA VAL A 234 0.32 13.46 -13.62
C VAL A 234 0.04 14.94 -13.83
N LYS A 235 -0.99 15.49 -13.19
CA LYS A 235 -1.33 16.93 -13.32
C LYS A 235 -0.26 17.84 -12.70
N LEU A 236 0.42 17.39 -11.65
CA LEU A 236 1.57 18.08 -11.05
C LEU A 236 2.78 18.05 -11.99
N ASP A 237 3.09 16.87 -12.52
CA ASP A 237 4.19 16.63 -13.46
C ASP A 237 4.02 17.42 -14.78
N SER A 238 2.82 17.42 -15.35
CA SER A 238 2.48 18.20 -16.56
C SER A 238 2.46 19.71 -16.35
N ARG A 239 2.41 20.19 -15.09
CA ARG A 239 2.50 21.63 -14.77
C ARG A 239 3.94 22.08 -14.51
N GLY A 240 4.93 21.19 -14.68
CA GLY A 240 6.33 21.48 -14.34
C GLY A 240 6.55 21.74 -12.85
N ILE A 241 5.57 21.40 -12.01
CA ILE A 241 5.70 21.49 -10.56
C ILE A 241 6.35 20.18 -10.13
N GLU A 242 7.67 20.15 -10.20
CA GLU A 242 8.46 19.06 -9.64
C GLU A 242 8.01 18.86 -8.18
N PRO A 243 7.59 17.66 -7.76
CA PRO A 243 7.29 17.40 -6.36
C PRO A 243 8.57 17.67 -5.58
N ARG A 244 8.55 18.67 -4.69
CA ARG A 244 9.68 19.16 -3.87
C ARG A 244 10.65 18.01 -3.57
N THR A 245 11.65 17.87 -4.41
CA THR A 245 12.60 16.76 -4.36
C THR A 245 13.37 16.88 -3.06
N THR A 246 13.53 15.78 -2.35
CA THR A 246 14.56 15.70 -1.32
C THR A 246 15.90 16.12 -1.96
N PRO A 247 16.73 16.90 -1.26
CA PRO A 247 17.90 17.56 -1.84
C PRO A 247 18.89 16.60 -2.53
N MET A 248 18.84 15.29 -2.24
CA MET A 248 19.69 14.25 -2.80
C MET A 248 19.48 13.99 -4.31
N LEU A 249 18.25 14.07 -4.82
CA LEU A 249 17.99 13.81 -6.25
C LEU A 249 18.29 14.99 -7.16
N ARG A 250 18.34 16.22 -6.61
CA ARG A 250 18.79 17.40 -7.37
C ARG A 250 20.25 17.24 -7.76
N GLU A 251 21.10 16.76 -6.86
CA GLU A 251 22.54 16.59 -7.13
C GLU A 251 22.80 15.56 -8.24
N TYR A 252 22.03 14.46 -8.27
CA TYR A 252 22.16 13.38 -9.26
C TYR A 252 21.71 13.79 -10.68
N TYR A 253 20.75 14.72 -10.81
CA TYR A 253 20.31 15.25 -12.11
C TYR A 253 21.02 16.56 -12.52
N THR A 254 21.63 17.28 -11.57
CA THR A 254 22.44 18.48 -11.86
C THR A 254 23.89 18.20 -12.24
N THR A 255 24.36 16.94 -12.23
CA THR A 255 25.71 16.56 -12.69
C THR A 255 25.83 16.46 -14.21
N LYS A 256 25.12 17.31 -14.96
CA LYS A 256 25.36 17.55 -16.39
C LYS A 256 26.34 18.68 -16.77
N PRO A 257 27.06 19.40 -15.88
CA PRO A 257 28.14 20.29 -16.33
C PRO A 257 29.52 19.60 -16.35
N GLN A 258 29.70 18.41 -15.78
CA GLN A 258 31.02 17.78 -15.70
C GLN A 258 31.48 17.16 -17.03
N ALA A 259 30.58 16.57 -17.82
CA ALA A 259 30.94 16.00 -19.12
C ALA A 259 31.33 17.08 -20.15
N GLN A 260 30.70 18.27 -20.10
CA GLN A 260 31.06 19.38 -20.98
C GLN A 260 32.37 20.06 -20.57
N LEU A 261 32.69 20.11 -19.27
CA LEU A 261 33.98 20.60 -18.77
C LEU A 261 35.15 19.67 -19.14
N TYR A 262 34.93 18.36 -19.17
CA TYR A 262 35.96 17.40 -19.61
C TYR A 262 36.24 17.47 -21.11
N ILE A 263 35.19 17.61 -21.94
CA ILE A 263 35.34 17.77 -23.40
C ILE A 263 36.01 19.11 -23.74
N ARG A 264 35.71 20.19 -23.00
CA ARG A 264 36.35 21.50 -23.18
C ARG A 264 37.80 21.53 -22.69
N ARG A 265 38.15 20.79 -21.63
CA ARG A 265 39.55 20.59 -21.21
C ARG A 265 40.35 19.73 -22.18
N LEU A 266 39.77 18.67 -22.73
CA LEU A 266 40.45 17.85 -23.75
C LEU A 266 40.67 18.62 -25.05
N GLY A 267 39.71 19.45 -25.47
CA GLY A 267 39.85 20.30 -26.65
C GLY A 267 40.97 21.34 -26.51
N ASN A 268 41.14 21.93 -25.32
CA ASN A 268 42.20 22.91 -25.07
C ASN A 268 43.59 22.26 -24.98
N MET A 269 43.72 21.03 -24.44
CA MET A 269 45.02 20.34 -24.38
C MET A 269 45.51 19.81 -25.74
N LEU A 270 44.61 19.58 -26.70
CA LEU A 270 44.98 19.20 -28.07
C LEU A 270 45.48 20.39 -28.91
N HIS A 271 45.10 21.62 -28.54
CA HIS A 271 45.49 22.84 -29.26
C HIS A 271 46.80 23.46 -28.74
N GLU A 272 47.32 23.00 -27.59
CA GLU A 272 48.64 23.37 -27.04
C GLU A 272 49.77 22.40 -27.45
N ARG A 273 49.47 21.35 -28.22
CA ARG A 273 50.44 20.36 -28.71
C ARG A 273 50.66 20.35 -30.24
N VAL A 274 50.19 21.38 -30.94
CA VAL A 274 50.53 21.68 -32.35
C VAL A 274 51.14 23.07 -32.39
#